data_AF-A0A2V9TKW1-F1
#
_entry.id   AF-A0A2V9TKW1-F1
#
_cell.length_a   1.000
_cell.length_b   1.000
_cell.length_c   1.000
_cell.angle_alpha   90.00
_cell.angle_beta   90.00
_cell.angle_gamma   90.00
#
_symmetry.space_group_name_H-M   'P 1'
#
loop_
_entity.id
_entity.type
_entity.pdbx_description
1 polymer ?
#
loop_
_entity_poly.entity_id
_entity_poly.type
_entity_poly.pdbx_seq_one_letter_code
_entity_poly.pdbx_strand_id
1 'polypeptide(L)'
;MIALRLVRLIERHADSLAEELIEKLRASARTSDMQKVPEAELRSRIHEILEHLGEWLLTKTGSDVEIRYRDLGARRAAQGVSLADFCWAIVLTKEHLWEFLQRQGFLRSP
;
A
#
# COMPACT_ATOMS: atom_id res chain seq x y z
N MET A 1 3.68 22.74 3.97
CA MET A 1 3.39 22.07 2.69
C MET A 1 2.26 21.07 2.85
N ILE A 2 1.33 21.02 1.89
CA ILE A 2 0.16 20.12 1.92
C ILE A 2 0.58 18.65 1.89
N ALA A 3 1.58 18.29 1.07
CA ALA A 3 2.09 16.92 0.95
C ALA A 3 2.48 16.30 2.31
N LEU A 4 3.25 17.01 3.14
CA LEU A 4 3.64 16.52 4.47
C LEU A 4 2.46 16.36 5.43
N ARG A 5 1.40 17.18 5.28
CA ARG A 5 0.18 17.03 6.09
C ARG A 5 -0.61 15.77 5.69
N LEU A 6 -0.67 15.46 4.39
CA LEU A 6 -1.33 14.25 3.89
C LEU A 6 -0.59 12.99 4.36
N VAL A 7 0.73 12.99 4.27
CA VAL A 7 1.59 11.89 4.74
C VAL A 7 1.38 11.64 6.24
N ARG A 8 1.47 12.67 7.08
CA ARG A 8 1.23 12.53 8.53
C ARG A 8 -0.18 12.07 8.87
N LEU A 9 -1.16 12.36 8.01
CA LEU A 9 -2.52 11.87 8.22
C LEU A 9 -2.60 10.38 7.95
N ILE A 10 -1.94 9.88 6.90
CA ILE A 10 -1.83 8.46 6.61
C ILE A 10 -1.08 7.73 7.73
N GLU A 11 0.09 8.23 8.13
CA GLU A 11 0.92 7.61 9.19
C GLU A 11 0.14 7.46 10.51
N ARG A 12 -0.64 8.48 10.90
CA ARG A 12 -1.47 8.43 12.12
C ARG A 12 -2.63 7.43 12.07
N HIS A 13 -3.00 6.95 10.88
CA HIS A 13 -4.09 6.00 10.68
C HIS A 13 -3.59 4.69 10.05
N ALA A 14 -2.27 4.43 10.12
CA ALA A 14 -1.61 3.31 9.46
C ALA A 14 -2.24 1.96 9.82
N ASP A 15 -2.56 1.72 11.10
CA ASP A 15 -3.25 0.52 11.56
C ASP A 15 -4.59 0.29 10.85
N SER A 16 -5.51 1.26 10.97
CA SER A 16 -6.85 1.16 10.37
C SER A 16 -6.78 1.05 8.84
N LEU A 17 -5.84 1.76 8.19
CA LEU A 17 -5.65 1.69 6.75
C LEU A 17 -5.08 0.34 6.31
N ALA A 18 -4.20 -0.25 7.11
CA ALA A 18 -3.66 -1.58 6.82
C ALA A 18 -4.77 -2.63 6.89
N GLU A 19 -5.61 -2.58 7.92
CA GLU A 19 -6.75 -3.49 8.07
C GLU A 19 -7.76 -3.34 6.93
N GLU A 20 -8.22 -2.12 6.67
CA GLU A 20 -9.17 -1.85 5.57
C GLU A 20 -8.61 -2.27 4.20
N LEU A 21 -7.31 -2.04 3.96
CA LEU A 21 -6.67 -2.44 2.70
C LEU A 21 -6.60 -3.95 2.54
N ILE A 22 -6.29 -4.70 3.60
CA ILE A 22 -6.25 -6.18 3.53
C ILE A 22 -7.63 -6.72 3.15
N GLU A 23 -8.68 -6.23 3.79
CA GLU A 23 -10.05 -6.62 3.48
C GLU A 23 -10.40 -6.34 2.01
N LYS A 24 -10.03 -5.15 1.51
CA LYS A 24 -10.22 -4.79 0.09
C LYS A 24 -9.46 -5.71 -0.87
N LEU A 25 -8.21 -6.05 -0.55
CA LEU A 25 -7.39 -6.95 -1.38
C LEU A 25 -7.95 -8.36 -1.40
N ARG A 26 -8.47 -8.86 -0.26
CA ARG A 26 -9.06 -10.19 -0.14
C ARG A 26 -10.41 -10.30 -0.86
N ALA A 27 -11.21 -9.23 -0.83
CA ALA A 27 -12.54 -9.19 -1.44
C ALA A 27 -12.53 -8.96 -2.97
N SER A 28 -11.44 -8.44 -3.52
CA SER A 28 -11.34 -8.11 -4.95
C SER A 28 -10.97 -9.32 -5.81
N ALA A 29 -11.77 -9.59 -6.83
CA ALA A 29 -11.48 -10.63 -7.83
C ALA A 29 -10.22 -10.34 -8.68
N ARG A 30 -9.75 -9.08 -8.72
CA ARG A 30 -8.54 -8.66 -9.44
C ARG A 30 -7.25 -8.93 -8.67
N THR A 31 -7.38 -9.37 -7.43
CA THR A 31 -6.28 -9.65 -6.50
C THR A 31 -6.49 -11.00 -5.80
N SER A 32 -7.15 -11.94 -6.49
CA SER A 32 -7.48 -13.25 -5.93
C SER A 32 -6.23 -14.03 -5.54
N ASP A 33 -5.13 -13.89 -6.29
CA ASP A 33 -3.86 -14.52 -5.96
C ASP A 33 -3.21 -13.94 -4.69
N MET A 34 -3.55 -12.72 -4.29
CA MET A 34 -3.08 -12.16 -3.02
C MET A 34 -3.57 -12.99 -1.82
N GLN A 35 -4.58 -13.86 -2.02
CA GLN A 35 -5.03 -14.77 -0.98
C GLN A 35 -3.97 -15.81 -0.59
N LYS A 36 -3.03 -16.12 -1.49
CA LYS A 36 -1.91 -17.06 -1.29
C LYS A 36 -0.84 -16.50 -0.34
N VAL A 37 -0.81 -15.19 -0.15
CA VAL A 37 0.12 -14.53 0.78
C VAL A 37 -0.40 -14.69 2.21
N PRO A 38 0.44 -15.04 3.21
CA PRO A 38 0.01 -15.05 4.61
C PRO A 38 -0.50 -13.68 5.06
N GLU A 39 -1.66 -13.63 5.73
CA GLU A 39 -2.26 -12.35 6.15
C GLU A 39 -1.35 -11.57 7.10
N ALA A 40 -0.74 -12.25 8.08
CA ALA A 40 0.19 -11.63 9.02
C ALA A 40 1.38 -10.96 8.32
N GLU A 41 1.90 -11.58 7.25
CA GLU A 41 2.94 -10.98 6.42
C GLU A 41 2.40 -9.75 5.69
N LEU A 42 1.25 -9.87 5.03
CA LEU A 42 0.67 -8.78 4.27
C LEU A 42 0.40 -7.57 5.18
N ARG A 43 -0.16 -7.81 6.37
CA ARG A 43 -0.42 -6.80 7.41
C ARG A 43 0.84 -6.11 7.87
N SER A 44 1.84 -6.89 8.30
CA SER A 44 3.12 -6.35 8.75
C SER A 44 3.77 -5.46 7.68
N ARG A 45 3.73 -5.89 6.41
CA ARG A 45 4.34 -5.15 5.31
C ARG A 45 3.58 -3.87 4.92
N ILE A 46 2.26 -3.93 4.89
CA ILE A 46 1.43 -2.74 4.61
C ILE A 46 1.62 -1.73 5.74
N HIS A 47 1.54 -2.17 7.00
CA HIS A 47 1.73 -1.31 8.16
C HIS A 47 3.11 -0.62 8.14
N GLU A 48 4.20 -1.37 7.96
CA GLU A 48 5.58 -0.84 7.86
C GLU A 48 5.70 0.28 6.80
N ILE A 49 5.05 0.11 5.64
CA ILE A 49 5.08 1.11 4.57
C ILE A 49 4.26 2.36 4.94
N LEU A 50 3.08 2.18 5.54
CA LEU A 50 2.21 3.30 5.90
C LEU A 50 2.74 4.11 7.09
N GLU A 51 3.29 3.44 8.10
CA GLU A 51 3.90 4.06 9.28
C GLU A 51 5.15 4.90 8.93
N HIS A 52 5.91 4.46 7.91
CA HIS A 52 7.14 5.12 7.47
C HIS A 52 7.01 5.78 6.10
N LEU A 53 5.79 6.13 5.68
CA LEU A 53 5.51 6.64 4.34
C LEU A 53 6.28 7.93 4.03
N GLY A 54 6.44 8.82 5.01
CA GLY A 54 7.19 10.05 4.85
C GLY A 54 8.67 9.81 4.59
N GLU A 55 9.29 8.86 5.30
CA GLU A 55 10.66 8.46 5.02
C GLU A 55 10.78 7.89 3.59
N TRP A 56 9.86 6.99 3.22
CA TRP A 56 9.82 6.37 1.90
C TRP A 56 9.78 7.40 0.77
N LEU A 57 8.94 8.44 0.91
CA LEU A 57 8.75 9.46 -0.12
C LEU A 57 9.88 10.49 -0.18
N LEU A 58 10.53 10.77 0.96
CA LEU A 58 11.53 11.85 1.05
C LEU A 58 12.97 11.38 0.88
N THR A 59 13.26 10.11 1.14
CA THR A 59 14.65 9.63 1.28
C THR A 59 15.05 8.60 0.24
N LYS A 60 14.11 7.84 -0.32
CA LYS A 60 14.44 6.73 -1.23
C LYS A 60 14.74 7.26 -2.63
N THR A 61 15.85 6.78 -3.18
CA THR A 61 16.25 7.03 -4.57
C THR A 61 15.54 6.09 -5.53
N GLY A 62 15.62 6.36 -6.84
CA GLY A 62 15.09 5.44 -7.85
C GLY A 62 15.66 4.02 -7.75
N SER A 63 16.96 3.89 -7.42
CA SER A 63 17.62 2.60 -7.21
C SER A 63 17.10 1.86 -5.98
N ASP A 64 16.81 2.58 -4.89
CA ASP A 64 16.22 1.98 -3.69
C ASP A 64 14.83 1.41 -3.97
N VAL A 65 14.04 2.15 -4.76
CA VAL A 65 12.71 1.73 -5.21
C VAL A 65 12.83 0.50 -6.11
N GLU A 66 13.75 0.48 -7.06
CA GLU A 66 13.97 -0.65 -7.96
C GLU A 66 14.31 -1.93 -7.18
N ILE A 67 15.27 -1.86 -6.26
CA ILE A 67 15.68 -3.00 -5.43
C ILE A 67 14.49 -3.52 -4.63
N ARG A 68 13.74 -2.62 -3.96
CA ARG A 68 12.56 -3.04 -3.17
C ARG A 68 11.52 -3.75 -4.03
N TYR A 69 11.17 -3.20 -5.18
CA TYR A 69 10.14 -3.80 -6.04
C TYR A 69 10.62 -5.09 -6.69
N ARG A 70 11.91 -5.24 -6.98
CA ARG A 70 12.51 -6.51 -7.44
C ARG A 70 12.37 -7.60 -6.37
N ASP A 71 12.77 -7.30 -5.14
CA ASP A 71 12.69 -8.27 -4.02
C ASP A 71 11.23 -8.63 -3.70
N LEU A 72 10.35 -7.64 -3.70
CA LEU A 72 8.93 -7.84 -3.46
C LEU A 72 8.29 -8.67 -4.58
N GLY A 73 8.62 -8.39 -5.84
CA GLY A 73 8.16 -9.17 -6.99
C GLY A 73 8.63 -10.61 -6.94
N ALA A 74 9.91 -10.85 -6.63
CA ALA A 74 10.46 -12.20 -6.47
C ALA A 74 9.75 -12.99 -5.37
N ARG A 75 9.49 -12.35 -4.22
CA ARG A 75 8.75 -12.97 -3.10
C ARG A 75 7.31 -13.31 -3.50
N ARG A 76 6.61 -12.40 -4.17
CA ARG A 76 5.23 -12.63 -4.64
C ARG A 76 5.16 -13.75 -5.68
N ALA A 77 6.10 -13.79 -6.62
CA ALA A 77 6.22 -14.88 -7.58
C ALA A 77 6.46 -16.23 -6.89
N ALA A 78 7.34 -16.28 -5.89
CA ALA A 78 7.60 -17.50 -5.10
C ALA A 78 6.37 -17.99 -4.31
N GLN A 79 5.46 -17.06 -3.95
CA GLN A 79 4.17 -17.37 -3.32
C GLN A 79 3.07 -17.72 -4.33
N GLY A 80 3.40 -17.79 -5.63
CA GLY A 80 2.45 -18.11 -6.69
C GLY A 80 1.48 -16.98 -7.04
N VAL A 81 1.85 -15.72 -6.76
CA VAL A 81 1.06 -14.54 -7.13
C VAL A 81 1.40 -14.10 -8.55
N SER A 82 0.38 -13.99 -9.41
CA SER A 82 0.57 -13.46 -10.76
C SER A 82 1.05 -12.00 -10.74
N LEU A 83 1.81 -11.59 -11.77
CA LEU A 83 2.21 -10.19 -11.92
C LEU A 83 0.98 -9.27 -12.06
N ALA A 84 -0.08 -9.73 -12.74
CA ALA A 84 -1.29 -8.95 -12.94
C ALA A 84 -2.00 -8.65 -11.61
N ASP A 85 -2.20 -9.66 -10.77
CA ASP A 85 -2.79 -9.52 -9.44
C ASP A 85 -1.92 -8.63 -8.55
N PHE A 86 -0.59 -8.78 -8.61
CA PHE A 86 0.30 -7.94 -7.83
C PHE A 86 0.26 -6.46 -8.26
N CYS A 87 0.23 -6.19 -9.56
CA CYS A 87 0.03 -4.83 -10.09
C CYS A 87 -1.32 -4.25 -9.65
N TRP A 88 -2.39 -5.04 -9.69
CA TRP A 88 -3.70 -4.61 -9.18
C TRP A 88 -3.69 -4.33 -7.68
N ALA A 89 -2.94 -5.10 -6.89
CA ALA A 89 -2.78 -4.84 -5.46
C ALA A 89 -2.12 -3.47 -5.20
N ILE A 90 -1.12 -3.09 -6.00
CA ILE A 90 -0.48 -1.77 -5.92
C ILE A 90 -1.49 -0.65 -6.29
N VAL A 91 -2.28 -0.85 -7.35
CA VAL A 91 -3.33 0.10 -7.76
C VAL A 91 -4.36 0.29 -6.65
N LEU A 92 -4.90 -0.80 -6.09
CA LEU A 92 -5.88 -0.76 -4.99
C LEU A 92 -5.30 -0.11 -3.74
N THR A 93 -4.02 -0.33 -3.43
CA THR A 93 -3.34 0.36 -2.33
C THR A 93 -3.36 1.88 -2.55
N LYS A 94 -2.99 2.35 -3.73
CA LYS A 94 -3.02 3.78 -4.07
C LYS A 94 -4.43 4.37 -4.01
N GLU A 95 -5.42 3.68 -4.56
CA GLU A 95 -6.82 4.13 -4.53
C GLU A 95 -7.34 4.22 -3.10
N HIS A 96 -7.06 3.21 -2.27
CA HIS A 96 -7.47 3.19 -0.88
C HIS A 96 -6.93 4.39 -0.08
N LEU A 97 -5.64 4.72 -0.25
CA LEU A 97 -5.04 5.89 0.39
C LEU A 97 -5.68 7.20 -0.10
N TRP A 98 -5.97 7.31 -1.39
CA TRP A 98 -6.60 8.51 -1.95
C TRP A 98 -8.03 8.68 -1.46
N GLU A 99 -8.83 7.61 -1.45
CA GLU A 99 -10.17 7.63 -0.89
C GLU A 99 -10.17 8.04 0.58
N PHE A 100 -9.23 7.52 1.38
CA PHE A 100 -9.07 7.92 2.78
C PHE A 100 -8.83 9.43 2.90
N LEU A 101 -7.87 9.97 2.14
CA LEU A 101 -7.58 11.41 2.15
C LEU A 101 -8.79 12.25 1.71
N GLN A 102 -9.58 11.78 0.73
CA GLN A 102 -10.82 12.42 0.31
C GLN A 102 -11.86 12.45 1.43
N ARG A 103 -12.06 11.32 2.13
CA ARG A 103 -13.01 11.22 3.27
C ARG A 103 -12.65 12.17 4.40
N GLN A 104 -11.36 12.39 4.64
CA GLN A 104 -10.86 13.33 5.65
C GLN A 104 -10.99 14.81 5.25
N GLY A 105 -11.63 15.12 4.10
CA GLY A 105 -11.92 16.48 3.67
C GLY A 105 -10.77 17.22 2.99
N PHE A 106 -9.62 16.57 2.75
CA PHE A 106 -8.44 17.22 2.17
C PHE A 106 -8.54 17.49 0.66
N LEU A 107 -9.52 16.88 -0.03
CA LEU A 107 -9.73 17.02 -1.48
C LEU A 107 -11.08 17.65 -1.83
N ARG A 108 -11.82 18.16 -0.83
CA ARG A 108 -12.96 19.06 -1.07
C ARG A 108 -12.49 20.51 -0.94
N SER A 109 -11.90 21.03 -2.01
CA SER A 109 -12.01 22.45 -2.34
C SER A 109 -12.88 22.58 -3.59
N PRO A 110 -13.70 23.64 -3.69
CA PRO A 110 -14.64 23.86 -4.79
C PRO A 110 -13.95 24.02 -6.15
#